data_AF-A0A3N5N0E0-F1
#
_entry.id   AF-A0A3N5N0E0-F1
#
_cell.length_a   1.000
_cell.length_b   1.000
_cell.length_c   1.000
_cell.angle_alpha   90.00
_cell.angle_beta   90.00
_cell.angle_gamma   90.00
#
_symmetry.space_group_name_H-M   'P 1'
#
loop_
_entity.id
_entity.type
_entity.pdbx_description
1 polymer ?
#
loop_
_entity_poly.entity_id
_entity_poly.type
_entity_poly.pdbx_seq_one_letter_code
_entity_poly.pdbx_strand_id
1 'polypeptide(L)'
;MRWRQGTKGDLVSRFAAVRIHPSHRDYWRAEPWPEEWLLIEWPEGEDAPAKYWLSTLPAGTPIATLVDTAKLRWRIERDFQDLKQEIGLDHYEGRGWRGFHHHAALSIAAYGFLVAERSPIPPSGALRQALIARAPTPNQSYRPRGHAAPA
;
A
#
# COMPACT_ATOMS: atom_id res chain seq x y z
N MET A 1 -12.88 18.59 -3.18
CA MET A 1 -11.62 18.41 -2.44
C MET A 1 -10.68 17.56 -3.30
N ARG A 2 -9.43 18.00 -3.49
CA ARG A 2 -8.41 17.17 -4.15
C ARG A 2 -7.88 16.19 -3.11
N TRP A 3 -7.94 14.88 -3.39
CA TRP A 3 -7.49 13.87 -2.45
C TRP A 3 -6.24 13.10 -2.93
N ARG A 4 -5.91 13.14 -4.24
CA ARG A 4 -4.65 12.58 -4.76
C ARG A 4 -4.33 13.07 -6.17
N GLN A 5 -3.06 13.07 -6.58
CA GLN A 5 -2.66 13.14 -7.99
C GLN A 5 -2.66 11.72 -8.62
N GLY A 6 -3.52 11.49 -9.61
CA GLY A 6 -3.59 10.26 -10.40
C GLY A 6 -2.73 10.32 -11.65
N THR A 7 -2.57 9.18 -12.34
CA THR A 7 -1.83 9.10 -13.61
C THR A 7 -2.50 9.84 -14.78
N LYS A 8 -3.78 10.19 -14.64
CA LYS A 8 -4.57 10.96 -15.62
C LYS A 8 -4.91 12.39 -15.17
N GLY A 9 -4.29 12.87 -14.09
CA GLY A 9 -4.60 14.17 -13.47
C GLY A 9 -5.04 14.05 -12.02
N ASP A 10 -5.37 15.19 -11.42
CA ASP A 10 -5.81 15.26 -10.03
C ASP A 10 -7.15 14.52 -9.85
N LEU A 11 -7.18 13.61 -8.87
CA LEU A 11 -8.41 12.97 -8.44
C LEU A 11 -9.11 13.91 -7.46
N VAL A 12 -10.19 14.51 -7.96
CA VAL A 12 -11.03 15.46 -7.24
C VAL A 12 -12.38 14.83 -7.00
N SER A 13 -12.94 15.06 -5.81
CA SER A 13 -14.27 14.56 -5.46
C SER A 13 -14.87 15.42 -4.35
N ARG A 14 -16.18 15.38 -4.16
CA ARG A 14 -16.85 16.09 -3.06
C ARG A 14 -17.17 15.10 -1.95
N PHE A 15 -16.96 15.52 -0.71
CA PHE A 15 -17.16 14.68 0.45
C PHE A 15 -17.98 15.38 1.52
N ALA A 16 -18.77 14.60 2.24
CA ALA A 16 -19.38 14.99 3.50
C ALA A 16 -19.05 13.93 4.56
N ALA A 17 -18.90 14.36 5.81
CA ALA A 17 -18.70 13.47 6.94
C ALA A 17 -19.69 13.85 8.05
N VAL A 18 -20.43 12.87 8.54
CA VAL A 18 -21.43 13.06 9.60
C VAL A 18 -21.28 11.99 10.66
N ARG A 19 -21.56 12.34 11.92
CA ARG A 19 -21.63 11.39 13.02
C ARG A 19 -23.01 10.75 13.04
N ILE A 20 -23.06 9.43 13.07
CA ILE A 20 -24.31 8.66 13.05
C ILE A 20 -24.25 7.50 14.04
N HIS A 21 -25.43 7.02 14.45
CA HIS A 21 -25.58 5.73 15.11
C HIS A 21 -25.97 4.70 14.04
N PRO A 22 -25.13 3.70 13.72
CA PRO A 22 -25.50 2.63 12.80
C PRO A 22 -26.70 1.85 13.34
N SER A 23 -27.73 1.60 12.54
CA SER A 23 -28.98 0.97 13.03
C SER A 23 -29.09 -0.52 12.73
N HIS A 24 -27.97 -1.21 12.60
CA HIS A 24 -27.97 -2.62 12.18
C HIS A 24 -28.29 -3.54 13.35
N ARG A 25 -29.30 -4.40 13.18
CA ARG A 25 -29.73 -5.38 14.19
C ARG A 25 -30.17 -4.78 15.53
N ASP A 26 -30.65 -3.53 15.52
CA ASP A 26 -31.09 -2.81 16.73
C ASP A 26 -32.27 -3.48 17.44
N TYR A 27 -33.06 -4.28 16.74
CA TYR A 27 -34.19 -5.04 17.30
C TYR A 27 -33.77 -6.08 18.36
N TRP A 28 -32.46 -6.36 18.52
CA TRP A 28 -31.91 -7.20 19.58
C TRP A 28 -31.12 -6.43 20.66
N ARG A 29 -31.10 -5.09 20.63
CA ARG A 29 -30.32 -4.27 21.57
C ARG A 29 -31.22 -3.38 22.42
N ALA A 30 -30.85 -3.24 23.68
CA ALA A 30 -31.48 -2.30 24.61
C ALA A 30 -30.90 -0.88 24.47
N GLU A 31 -29.69 -0.73 23.92
CA GLU A 31 -28.99 0.54 23.75
C GLU A 31 -28.57 0.74 22.29
N PRO A 32 -28.58 1.99 21.78
CA PRO A 32 -28.06 2.30 20.44
C PRO A 32 -26.59 1.91 20.28
N TRP A 33 -26.16 1.68 19.03
CA TRP A 33 -24.73 1.54 18.72
C TRP A 33 -23.95 2.80 19.09
N PRO A 34 -22.65 2.70 19.42
CA PRO A 34 -21.81 3.88 19.54
C PRO A 34 -21.84 4.72 18.25
N GLU A 35 -21.67 6.03 18.38
CA GLU A 35 -21.56 6.87 17.20
C GLU A 35 -20.32 6.53 16.37
N GLU A 36 -20.50 6.51 15.06
CA GLU A 36 -19.46 6.32 14.05
C GLU A 36 -19.49 7.44 13.01
N TRP A 37 -18.40 7.59 12.26
CA TRP A 37 -18.37 8.46 11.10
C TRP A 37 -19.00 7.78 9.89
N LEU A 38 -19.95 8.45 9.25
CA LEU A 38 -20.37 8.18 7.89
C LEU A 38 -19.69 9.18 6.94
N LEU A 39 -18.75 8.68 6.15
CA LEU A 39 -18.15 9.43 5.05
C LEU A 39 -18.94 9.16 3.77
N ILE A 40 -19.29 10.21 3.03
CA ILE A 40 -20.08 10.16 1.81
C ILE A 40 -19.27 10.82 0.70
N GLU A 41 -19.23 10.20 -0.47
CA GLU A 41 -18.57 10.72 -1.67
C GLU A 41 -19.54 10.95 -2.82
N TRP A 42 -19.42 12.12 -3.45
CA TRP A 42 -19.95 12.43 -4.77
C TRP A 42 -18.79 12.52 -5.75
N PRO A 43 -18.62 11.52 -6.63
CA PRO A 43 -17.65 11.58 -7.71
C PRO A 43 -17.79 12.84 -8.56
N GLU A 44 -16.71 13.20 -9.24
CA GLU A 44 -16.74 14.33 -10.16
C GLU A 44 -17.80 14.15 -11.25
N GLY A 45 -18.66 15.16 -11.42
CA GLY A 45 -19.77 15.13 -12.38
C GLY A 45 -21.05 14.44 -11.90
N GLU A 46 -21.07 13.90 -10.68
CA GLU A 46 -22.28 13.26 -10.14
C GLU A 46 -23.06 14.17 -9.19
N ASP A 47 -24.37 14.25 -9.42
CA ASP A 47 -25.31 15.01 -8.59
C ASP A 47 -25.68 14.26 -7.29
N ALA A 48 -25.63 12.92 -7.32
CA ALA A 48 -25.97 12.04 -6.21
C ALA A 48 -24.72 11.38 -5.58
N PRO A 49 -24.78 11.02 -4.29
CA PRO A 49 -23.69 10.30 -3.64
C PRO A 49 -23.58 8.86 -4.14
N ALA A 50 -22.36 8.43 -4.48
CA ALA A 50 -22.11 7.12 -5.06
C ALA A 50 -21.42 6.13 -4.09
N LYS A 51 -20.72 6.64 -3.06
CA LYS A 51 -19.96 5.79 -2.14
C LYS A 51 -20.10 6.25 -0.70
N TYR A 52 -20.10 5.27 0.20
CA TYR A 52 -20.32 5.45 1.62
C TYR A 52 -19.33 4.58 2.40
N TRP A 53 -18.77 5.12 3.48
CA TRP A 53 -17.90 4.39 4.41
C TRP A 53 -18.32 4.66 5.85
N LEU A 54 -18.25 3.62 6.66
CA LEU A 54 -18.31 3.73 8.11
C LEU A 54 -16.89 3.72 8.70
N SER A 55 -16.67 4.53 9.73
CA SER A 55 -15.39 4.56 10.44
C SER A 55 -15.57 4.79 11.94
N THR A 56 -14.88 3.96 12.72
CA THR A 56 -14.81 4.05 14.19
C THR A 56 -13.70 5.01 14.67
N LEU A 57 -13.11 5.81 13.77
CA LEU A 57 -12.10 6.80 14.14
C LEU A 57 -12.68 7.86 15.11
N PRO A 58 -11.84 8.47 15.97
CA PRO A 58 -12.29 9.43 16.98
C PRO A 58 -13.12 10.59 16.39
N ALA A 59 -14.02 11.16 17.19
CA ALA A 59 -14.87 12.28 16.77
C ALA A 59 -14.09 13.57 16.45
N GLY A 60 -12.84 13.69 16.89
CA GLY A 60 -11.94 14.80 16.51
C GLY A 60 -11.20 14.59 15.17
N THR A 61 -11.44 13.48 14.47
CA THR A 61 -10.71 13.14 13.24
C THR A 61 -11.08 14.09 12.10
N PRO A 62 -10.11 14.76 11.46
CA PRO A 62 -10.38 15.62 10.31
C PRO A 62 -10.95 14.83 9.12
N ILE A 63 -11.84 15.45 8.35
CA ILE A 63 -12.41 14.85 7.13
C ILE A 63 -11.32 14.41 6.13
N ALA A 64 -10.21 15.15 6.05
CA ALA A 64 -9.08 14.77 5.21
C ALA A 64 -8.53 13.38 5.57
N THR A 65 -8.34 13.10 6.85
CA THR A 65 -7.87 11.80 7.34
C THR A 65 -8.88 10.69 7.08
N LEU A 66 -10.18 10.97 7.19
CA LEU A 66 -11.24 10.02 6.83
C LEU A 66 -11.16 9.66 5.34
N VAL A 67 -11.04 10.69 4.48
CA VAL A 67 -10.90 10.52 3.02
C VAL A 67 -9.64 9.74 2.70
N ASP A 68 -8.48 10.12 3.23
CA ASP A 68 -7.21 9.42 3.01
C ASP A 68 -7.33 7.95 3.38
N THR A 69 -7.90 7.66 4.56
CA THR A 69 -8.13 6.29 5.05
C THR A 69 -9.04 5.49 4.12
N ALA A 70 -10.18 6.06 3.72
CA ALA A 70 -11.13 5.41 2.80
C ALA A 70 -10.50 5.13 1.44
N LYS A 71 -9.59 6.01 0.99
CA LYS A 71 -8.92 5.91 -0.31
C LYS A 71 -7.67 5.04 -0.30
N LEU A 72 -7.14 4.67 0.88
CA LEU A 72 -6.06 3.67 0.99
C LEU A 72 -6.44 2.32 0.36
N ARG A 73 -7.73 1.98 0.26
CA ARG A 73 -8.18 0.76 -0.42
C ARG A 73 -7.60 0.62 -1.83
N TRP A 74 -7.50 1.71 -2.59
CA TRP A 74 -6.90 1.65 -3.93
C TRP A 74 -5.42 1.27 -3.88
N ARG A 75 -4.69 1.70 -2.85
CA ARG A 75 -3.30 1.29 -2.65
C ARG A 75 -3.24 -0.22 -2.39
N ILE A 76 -4.15 -0.76 -1.57
CA ILE A 76 -4.27 -2.21 -1.35
C ILE A 76 -4.50 -2.96 -2.67
N GLU A 77 -5.41 -2.48 -3.53
CA GLU A 77 -5.67 -3.09 -4.84
C GLU A 77 -4.42 -3.08 -5.74
N ARG A 78 -3.66 -1.98 -5.75
CA ARG A 78 -2.38 -1.91 -6.46
C ARG A 78 -1.33 -2.84 -5.84
N ASP A 79 -1.21 -2.89 -4.52
CA ASP A 79 -0.29 -3.79 -3.82
C ASP A 79 -0.59 -5.26 -4.16
N PHE A 80 -1.88 -5.63 -4.24
CA PHE A 80 -2.30 -6.96 -4.69
C PHE A 80 -1.96 -7.24 -6.15
N GLN A 81 -2.06 -6.23 -7.02
CA GLN A 81 -1.66 -6.38 -8.42
C GLN A 81 -0.16 -6.65 -8.53
N ASP A 82 0.67 -5.88 -7.82
CA ASP A 82 2.13 -6.06 -7.80
C ASP A 82 2.50 -7.43 -7.20
N LEU A 83 1.85 -7.83 -6.09
CA LEU A 83 2.02 -9.14 -5.46
C LEU A 83 1.74 -10.31 -6.42
N LYS A 84 0.72 -10.18 -7.28
CA LYS A 84 0.39 -11.21 -8.27
C LYS A 84 1.37 -11.18 -9.44
N GLN A 85 1.42 -10.06 -10.15
CA GLN A 85 2.12 -9.96 -11.43
C GLN A 85 3.64 -10.02 -11.30
N GLU A 86 4.21 -9.36 -10.29
CA GLU A 86 5.66 -9.22 -10.16
C GLU A 86 6.27 -10.26 -9.21
N ILE A 87 5.53 -10.66 -8.17
CA ILE A 87 6.03 -11.56 -7.11
C ILE A 87 5.51 -13.00 -7.28
N GLY A 88 4.46 -13.19 -8.08
CA GLY A 88 3.91 -14.51 -8.38
C GLY A 88 3.07 -15.09 -7.25
N LEU A 89 2.35 -14.26 -6.49
CA LEU A 89 1.44 -14.73 -5.44
C LEU A 89 0.40 -15.74 -5.99
N ASP A 90 -0.01 -15.57 -7.25
CA ASP A 90 -0.96 -16.44 -7.96
C ASP A 90 -0.29 -17.56 -8.78
N HIS A 91 1.04 -17.74 -8.69
CA HIS A 91 1.77 -18.81 -9.39
C HIS A 91 1.83 -20.15 -8.63
N TYR A 92 1.08 -20.30 -7.53
CA TYR A 92 1.06 -21.56 -6.78
C TYR A 92 0.26 -22.64 -7.52
N GLU A 93 0.94 -23.68 -8.01
CA GLU A 93 0.32 -24.79 -8.75
C GLU A 93 0.07 -26.05 -7.90
N GLY A 94 0.43 -26.02 -6.61
CA GLY A 94 0.25 -27.16 -5.72
C GLY A 94 -1.20 -27.33 -5.23
N ARG A 95 -1.48 -28.45 -4.55
CA ARG A 95 -2.85 -28.82 -4.09
C ARG A 95 -3.04 -28.82 -2.57
N GLY A 96 -2.04 -28.37 -1.82
CA GLY A 96 -2.03 -28.46 -0.35
C GLY A 96 -2.19 -27.11 0.31
N TRP A 97 -3.10 -27.02 1.28
CA TRP A 97 -3.29 -25.80 2.09
C TRP A 97 -1.98 -25.31 2.73
N ARG A 98 -1.19 -26.25 3.28
CA ARG A 98 0.13 -25.93 3.87
C ARG A 98 1.10 -25.37 2.83
N GLY A 99 1.11 -25.93 1.62
CA GLY A 99 1.98 -25.46 0.54
C GLY A 99 1.58 -24.07 0.05
N PHE A 100 0.27 -23.83 -0.12
CA PHE A 100 -0.27 -22.51 -0.43
C PHE A 100 0.13 -21.48 0.63
N HIS A 101 -0.03 -21.80 1.92
CA HIS A 101 0.37 -20.91 3.00
C HIS A 101 1.85 -20.54 2.98
N HIS A 102 2.74 -21.51 2.76
CA HIS A 102 4.17 -21.23 2.66
C HIS A 102 4.47 -20.33 1.46
N HIS A 103 3.87 -20.60 0.30
CA HIS A 103 4.02 -19.78 -0.90
C HIS A 103 3.54 -18.34 -0.69
N ALA A 104 2.33 -18.18 -0.13
CA ALA A 104 1.74 -16.88 0.14
C ALA A 104 2.58 -16.08 1.15
N ALA A 105 3.03 -16.73 2.23
CA ALA A 105 3.88 -16.09 3.23
C ALA A 105 5.22 -15.62 2.65
N LEU A 106 5.89 -16.46 1.85
CA LEU A 106 7.15 -16.10 1.19
C LEU A 106 6.96 -14.97 0.17
N SER A 107 5.88 -15.01 -0.61
CA SER A 107 5.54 -13.95 -1.58
C SER A 107 5.29 -12.61 -0.88
N ILE A 108 4.53 -12.61 0.22
CA ILE A 108 4.27 -11.40 1.02
C ILE A 108 5.57 -10.89 1.68
N ALA A 109 6.42 -11.78 2.18
CA ALA A 109 7.72 -11.40 2.75
C ALA A 109 8.65 -10.77 1.70
N ALA A 110 8.72 -11.35 0.50
CA ALA A 110 9.48 -10.80 -0.62
C ALA A 110 8.96 -9.43 -1.05
N TYR A 111 7.63 -9.26 -1.14
CA TYR A 111 7.02 -7.96 -1.40
C TYR A 111 7.38 -6.92 -0.33
N GLY A 112 7.25 -7.29 0.95
CA GLY A 112 7.64 -6.42 2.07
C GLY A 112 9.10 -5.98 2.01
N PHE A 113 10.01 -6.91 1.64
CA PHE A 113 11.42 -6.59 1.41
C PHE A 113 11.59 -5.56 0.29
N LEU A 114 10.96 -5.75 -0.87
CA LEU A 114 11.07 -4.82 -2.00
C LEU A 114 10.49 -3.43 -1.69
N VAL A 115 9.38 -3.37 -0.95
CA VAL A 115 8.83 -2.09 -0.48
C VAL A 115 9.81 -1.39 0.46
N ALA A 116 10.42 -2.14 1.39
CA ALA A 116 11.43 -1.60 2.29
C ALA A 116 12.71 -1.15 1.55
N GLU A 117 13.11 -1.83 0.46
CA GLU A 117 14.23 -1.41 -0.39
C GLU A 117 13.99 -0.06 -1.11
N ARG A 118 12.73 0.35 -1.27
CA ARG A 118 12.37 1.66 -1.84
C ARG A 118 12.36 2.78 -0.78
N SER A 119 12.62 2.45 0.49
CA SER A 119 12.73 3.41 1.60
C SER A 119 14.00 4.26 1.49
N PRO A 120 14.03 5.48 2.05
CA PRO A 120 15.25 6.27 2.21
C PRO A 120 16.38 5.53 2.96
N ILE A 121 16.04 4.56 3.80
CA ILE A 121 17.00 3.71 4.53
C ILE A 121 16.66 2.25 4.16
N PRO A 122 17.20 1.73 3.05
CA PRO A 122 16.89 0.38 2.61
C PRO A 122 17.60 -0.65 3.51
N PRO A 123 16.98 -1.80 3.82
CA PRO A 123 17.58 -2.82 4.67
C PRO A 123 18.89 -3.39 4.07
N SER A 124 19.00 -3.46 2.74
CA SER A 124 20.24 -3.85 2.06
C SER A 124 21.34 -2.78 2.12
N GLY A 125 21.01 -1.54 2.49
CA GLY A 125 21.93 -0.40 2.43
C GLY A 125 23.18 -0.59 3.29
N ALA A 126 23.01 -1.02 4.55
CA ALA A 126 24.11 -1.29 5.46
C ALA A 126 24.99 -2.47 4.97
N LEU A 127 24.35 -3.54 4.47
CA LEU A 127 25.06 -4.70 3.92
C LEU A 127 25.87 -4.31 2.67
N ARG A 128 25.28 -3.53 1.76
CA ARG A 128 25.93 -3.05 0.55
C ARG A 128 27.12 -2.17 0.87
N GLN A 129 27.00 -1.26 1.82
CA GLN A 129 28.11 -0.42 2.29
C GLN A 129 29.24 -1.27 2.89
N ALA A 130 28.91 -2.25 3.74
CA ALA A 130 29.89 -3.16 4.32
C ALA A 130 30.61 -4.02 3.26
N LEU A 131 29.88 -4.49 2.24
CA LEU A 131 30.46 -5.24 1.11
C LEU A 131 31.39 -4.37 0.27
N ILE A 132 31.02 -3.11 -0.01
CA ILE A 132 31.89 -2.16 -0.72
C ILE A 132 33.14 -1.85 0.11
N ALA A 133 33.00 -1.63 1.42
CA ALA A 133 34.13 -1.37 2.31
C ALA A 133 35.10 -2.56 2.42
N ARG A 134 34.58 -3.79 2.28
CA ARG A 134 35.38 -5.03 2.28
C ARG A 134 35.86 -5.44 0.88
N ALA A 135 35.44 -4.76 -0.17
CA ALA A 135 35.89 -5.06 -1.51
C ALA A 135 37.40 -4.75 -1.58
N PRO A 136 38.24 -5.68 -2.07
CA PRO A 136 39.65 -5.39 -2.26
C PRO A 136 39.77 -4.21 -3.21
N THR A 137 40.48 -3.17 -2.79
CA THR A 137 40.82 -2.06 -3.68
C THR A 137 41.56 -2.63 -4.87
N PRO A 138 41.11 -2.39 -6.11
CA PRO A 138 41.87 -2.78 -7.28
C PRO A 138 43.29 -2.24 -7.13
N ASN A 139 44.30 -3.11 -7.28
CA ASN A 139 45.67 -2.61 -7.31
C ASN A 139 45.80 -1.62 -8.47
N GLN A 140 46.77 -0.71 -8.40
CA GLN A 140 46.96 0.31 -9.44
C GLN A 140 47.25 -0.29 -10.83
N SER A 141 47.63 -1.58 -10.87
CA SER A 141 47.83 -2.38 -12.08
C SER A 141 46.60 -3.16 -12.55
N TYR A 142 45.45 -3.03 -11.88
CA TYR A 142 44.23 -3.74 -12.23
C TYR A 142 43.64 -3.14 -13.50
N ARG A 143 43.65 -3.94 -14.56
CA ARG A 143 43.05 -3.59 -15.84
C ARG A 143 41.78 -4.42 -16.05
N PRO A 144 40.58 -3.78 -16.13
CA PRO A 144 39.35 -4.50 -16.43
C PRO A 144 39.47 -5.23 -17.77
N ARG A 145 38.92 -6.44 -17.84
CA ARG A 145 38.84 -7.20 -19.10
C ARG A 145 38.10 -6.36 -20.14
N GLY A 146 38.75 -6.09 -21.28
CA GLY A 146 38.19 -5.28 -22.38
C GLY A 146 38.73 -3.84 -22.47
N HIS A 147 39.63 -3.41 -21.59
CA HIS A 147 40.26 -2.09 -21.72
C HIS A 147 41.25 -2.05 -22.90
N ALA A 148 41.10 -1.08 -23.81
CA ALA A 148 42.03 -0.89 -24.93
C ALA A 148 43.46 -0.61 -24.40
N ALA A 149 44.47 -1.20 -25.03
CA ALA A 149 45.87 -0.87 -24.72
C ALA A 149 46.15 0.59 -25.14
N PRO A 150 47.00 1.34 -24.41
CA PRO A 150 47.39 2.68 -24.84
C PRO A 150 48.25 2.53 -26.10
N ALA A 151 48.11 3.45 -27.04
CA ALA A 151 48.93 3.51 -28.25
C ALA A 151 50.40 3.81 -27.94
#